data_AF-A0A3C1T1F0-F1
#
_entry.id   AF-A0A3C1T1F0-F1
#
_cell.length_a   1.000
_cell.length_b   1.000
_cell.length_c   1.000
_cell.angle_alpha   90.00
_cell.angle_beta   90.00
_cell.angle_gamma   90.00
#
_symmetry.space_group_name_H-M   'P 1'
#
loop_
_entity.id
_entity.type
_entity.pdbx_description
1 polymer ?
#
loop_
_entity_poly.entity_id
_entity_poly.type
_entity_poly.pdbx_seq_one_letter_code
_entity_poly.pdbx_strand_id
1 'polypeptide(L)'
;MNGGNGSFAVFKLMHRAMLIGQLLFLGVLFSLAYLDVWKSPLASADRIFQVLAIVVCGTLFFIGNHLFKKRCAALKNDPFISAAEKFEQYRFANIIQWIFLEGAALFACICFFLVGNQVYLVLGSLLVFLFILQAPGKTKTMLQAGLSMSELEELL
;
A
#
# COMPACT_ATOMS: atom_id res chain seq x y z
N MET A 1 6.59 -13.00 -28.97
CA MET A 1 6.55 -12.60 -27.54
C MET A 1 5.90 -11.22 -27.46
N ASN A 2 4.59 -11.15 -27.22
CA ASN A 2 3.81 -9.90 -27.14
C ASN A 2 3.59 -9.50 -25.66
N GLY A 3 4.68 -9.34 -24.89
CA GLY A 3 4.62 -9.22 -23.42
C GLY A 3 4.77 -7.80 -22.82
N GLY A 4 5.29 -6.82 -23.57
CA GLY A 4 5.69 -5.49 -23.05
C GLY A 4 4.52 -4.66 -22.53
N ASN A 5 3.61 -4.26 -23.42
CA ASN A 5 2.50 -3.35 -23.10
C ASN A 5 1.56 -3.83 -21.99
N GLY A 6 1.48 -5.14 -21.76
CA GLY A 6 0.66 -5.72 -20.69
C GLY A 6 1.26 -5.53 -19.30
N SER A 7 2.59 -5.59 -19.16
CA SER A 7 3.22 -5.76 -17.84
C SER A 7 3.09 -4.51 -16.96
N PHE A 8 3.37 -3.32 -17.51
CA PHE A 8 3.20 -2.06 -16.78
C PHE A 8 1.73 -1.68 -16.57
N ALA A 9 0.84 -2.07 -17.50
CA ALA A 9 -0.60 -1.87 -17.35
C ALA A 9 -1.16 -2.70 -16.19
N VAL A 10 -0.78 -3.99 -16.11
CA VAL A 10 -1.14 -4.88 -14.99
C VAL A 10 -0.60 -4.33 -13.67
N PHE A 11 0.62 -3.80 -13.64
CA PHE A 11 1.18 -3.22 -12.42
C PHE A 11 0.35 -2.04 -11.88
N LYS A 12 -0.08 -1.12 -12.77
CA LYS A 12 -0.99 -0.02 -12.41
C LYS A 12 -2.37 -0.52 -11.99
N LEU A 13 -2.88 -1.57 -12.65
CA LEU A 13 -4.16 -2.17 -12.33
C LEU A 13 -4.17 -2.74 -10.89
N MET A 14 -3.10 -3.42 -10.48
CA MET A 14 -2.98 -3.96 -9.12
C MET A 14 -3.03 -2.86 -8.06
N HIS A 15 -2.26 -1.77 -8.23
CA HIS A 15 -2.30 -0.63 -7.30
C HIS A 15 -3.71 -0.03 -7.20
N ARG A 16 -4.38 0.18 -8.34
CA ARG A 16 -5.72 0.75 -8.39
C ARG A 16 -6.76 -0.16 -7.75
N ALA A 17 -6.68 -1.48 -7.98
CA ALA A 17 -7.59 -2.45 -7.38
C ALA A 17 -7.49 -2.43 -5.84
N MET A 18 -6.27 -2.46 -5.30
CA MET A 18 -6.02 -2.37 -3.86
C MET A 18 -6.48 -1.02 -3.28
N LEU A 19 -6.27 0.09 -4.02
CA LEU A 19 -6.75 1.42 -3.62
C LEU A 19 -8.28 1.51 -3.57
N ILE A 20 -8.98 0.92 -4.55
CA ILE A 20 -10.44 0.92 -4.56
C ILE A 20 -10.99 0.13 -3.36
N GLY A 21 -10.38 -1.02 -3.04
CA GLY A 21 -10.79 -1.84 -1.89
C GLY A 21 -10.76 -1.08 -0.56
N GLN A 22 -9.64 -0.41 -0.27
CA GLN A 22 -9.50 0.42 0.94
C GLN A 22 -10.42 1.66 0.94
N LEU A 23 -10.64 2.30 -0.22
CA LEU A 23 -11.58 3.43 -0.34
C LEU A 23 -13.03 3.02 -0.10
N LEU A 24 -13.44 1.85 -0.61
CA LEU A 24 -14.78 1.30 -0.37
C LEU A 24 -14.99 1.01 1.12
N PHE A 25 -14.01 0.40 1.78
CA PHE A 25 -14.06 0.15 3.23
C PHE A 25 -14.19 1.45 4.03
N LEU A 26 -13.34 2.44 3.75
CA LEU A 26 -13.42 3.75 4.39
C LEU A 26 -14.75 4.44 4.12
N GLY A 27 -15.26 4.39 2.88
CA GLY A 27 -16.53 5.02 2.50
C GLY A 27 -17.72 4.43 3.24
N VAL A 28 -17.76 3.10 3.40
CA VAL A 28 -18.79 2.42 4.19
C VAL A 28 -18.73 2.86 5.65
N LEU A 29 -17.54 2.84 6.26
CA LEU A 29 -17.38 3.22 7.66
C LEU A 29 -17.67 4.70 7.92
N PHE A 30 -17.29 5.59 7.00
CA PHE A 30 -17.63 7.00 7.05
C PHE A 30 -19.15 7.21 6.98
N SER A 31 -19.84 6.45 6.12
CA SER A 31 -21.31 6.50 6.03
C SER A 31 -21.98 6.02 7.31
N LEU A 32 -21.47 4.94 7.94
CA LEU A 32 -21.95 4.48 9.25
C LEU A 32 -21.77 5.56 10.33
N ALA A 33 -20.61 6.23 10.34
CA ALA A 33 -20.30 7.31 11.27
C ALA A 33 -21.23 8.52 11.08
N TYR A 34 -21.51 8.89 9.83
CA TYR A 34 -22.31 10.06 9.49
C TYR A 34 -23.80 9.86 9.77
N LEU A 35 -24.33 8.66 9.51
CA LEU A 35 -25.74 8.34 9.69
C LEU A 35 -26.10 8.01 11.14
N ASP A 36 -25.12 7.79 12.02
CA ASP A 36 -25.28 7.39 13.43
C ASP A 36 -26.18 6.15 13.62
N VAL A 37 -26.19 5.25 12.63
CA VAL A 37 -27.02 4.03 12.60
C VAL A 37 -26.38 2.85 13.32
N TRP A 38 -25.18 3.02 13.86
CA TRP A 38 -24.36 1.95 14.41
C TRP A 38 -23.84 2.32 15.80
N LYS A 39 -23.89 1.36 16.72
CA LYS A 39 -23.35 1.51 18.08
C LYS A 39 -22.09 0.69 18.25
N SER A 40 -21.07 1.33 18.79
CA SER A 40 -19.78 0.73 19.10
C SER A 40 -19.90 -0.39 20.15
N PRO A 41 -19.43 -1.62 19.85
CA PRO A 41 -19.43 -2.71 20.81
C PRO A 41 -18.33 -2.57 21.88
N LEU A 42 -17.24 -1.85 21.61
CA LEU A 42 -16.06 -1.77 22.48
C LEU A 42 -15.63 -0.33 22.79
N ALA A 43 -16.58 0.60 22.91
CA ALA A 43 -16.30 2.02 23.18
C ALA A 43 -15.42 2.25 24.43
N SER A 44 -15.59 1.45 25.49
CA SER A 44 -14.80 1.55 26.72
C SER A 44 -13.33 1.13 26.56
N ALA A 45 -12.99 0.39 25.49
CA ALA A 45 -11.64 -0.09 25.21
C ALA A 45 -10.79 0.90 24.38
N ASP A 46 -11.29 2.11 24.12
CA ASP A 46 -10.65 3.06 23.20
C ASP A 46 -9.16 3.28 23.47
N ARG A 47 -8.78 3.49 24.74
CA ARG A 47 -7.37 3.71 25.11
C ARG A 47 -6.46 2.54 24.70
N ILE A 48 -6.94 1.31 24.82
CA ILE A 48 -6.17 0.12 24.44
C ILE A 48 -6.02 0.07 22.91
N PHE A 49 -7.11 0.33 22.18
CA PHE A 49 -7.11 0.35 20.73
C PHE A 49 -6.28 1.49 20.14
N GLN A 50 -6.17 2.64 20.80
CA GLN A 50 -5.29 3.73 20.35
C GLN A 50 -3.82 3.29 20.37
N VAL A 51 -3.39 2.64 21.45
CA VAL A 51 -2.03 2.11 21.56
C VAL A 51 -1.80 1.02 20.51
N LEU A 52 -2.76 0.10 20.35
CA LEU A 52 -2.67 -0.95 19.32
C LEU A 52 -2.61 -0.38 17.90
N ALA A 53 -3.44 0.61 17.58
CA ALA A 53 -3.45 1.28 16.27
C ALA A 53 -2.09 1.90 15.97
N ILE A 54 -1.50 2.64 16.91
CA ILE A 54 -0.19 3.26 16.72
C ILE A 54 0.89 2.18 16.50
N VAL A 55 0.94 1.17 17.36
CA VAL A 55 1.98 0.12 17.31
C VAL A 55 1.84 -0.72 16.04
N VAL A 56 0.64 -1.21 15.73
CA VAL A 56 0.40 -2.10 14.59
C VAL A 56 0.54 -1.34 13.28
N CYS A 57 -0.15 -0.21 13.09
CA CYS A 57 -0.06 0.55 11.85
C CYS A 57 1.37 1.07 11.61
N GLY A 58 2.04 1.57 12.66
CA GLY A 58 3.43 2.01 12.59
C GLY A 58 4.35 0.86 12.18
N THR A 59 4.24 -0.29 12.84
CA THR A 59 5.07 -1.47 12.54
C THR A 59 4.88 -1.96 11.12
N LEU A 60 3.63 -2.10 10.66
CA LEU A 60 3.34 -2.53 9.28
C LEU A 60 3.93 -1.55 8.26
N PHE A 61 3.77 -0.24 8.46
CA PHE A 61 4.36 0.79 7.60
C PHE A 61 5.89 0.69 7.55
N PHE A 62 6.56 0.57 8.71
CA PHE A 62 8.02 0.48 8.77
C PHE A 62 8.55 -0.82 8.14
N ILE A 63 7.94 -1.97 8.43
CA ILE A 63 8.34 -3.26 7.86
C ILE A 63 8.18 -3.26 6.34
N GLY A 64 7.04 -2.81 5.83
CA GLY A 64 6.79 -2.74 4.38
C GLY A 64 7.84 -1.90 3.66
N ASN A 65 8.14 -0.70 4.20
CA ASN A 65 9.17 0.19 3.65
C ASN A 65 10.59 -0.38 3.76
N HIS A 66 10.91 -1.07 4.86
CA HIS A 66 12.22 -1.69 5.05
C HIS A 66 12.44 -2.84 4.06
N LEU A 67 11.47 -3.74 3.91
CA LEU A 67 11.52 -4.84 2.94
C LEU A 67 11.64 -4.32 1.50
N PHE A 68 10.88 -3.29 1.15
CA PHE A 68 10.96 -2.66 -0.16
C PHE A 68 12.36 -2.13 -0.46
N LYS A 69 12.91 -1.31 0.46
CA LYS A 69 14.26 -0.74 0.31
C LYS A 69 15.32 -1.82 0.21
N LYS A 70 15.23 -2.86 1.05
CA LYS A 70 16.16 -4.00 1.03
C LYS A 70 16.14 -4.72 -0.31
N ARG A 71 14.95 -5.00 -0.87
CA ARG A 71 14.81 -5.63 -2.19
C ARG A 71 15.33 -4.74 -3.31
N CYS A 72 14.97 -3.44 -3.32
CA CYS A 72 15.46 -2.51 -4.35
C CYS A 72 16.98 -2.35 -4.32
N ALA A 73 17.60 -2.34 -3.13
CA ALA A 73 19.05 -2.30 -3.01
C ALA A 73 19.71 -3.57 -3.59
N ALA A 74 19.14 -4.75 -3.32
CA ALA A 74 19.63 -6.00 -3.90
C ALA A 74 19.55 -5.98 -5.45
N LEU A 75 18.45 -5.46 -6.02
CA LEU A 75 18.27 -5.34 -7.47
C LEU A 75 19.29 -4.41 -8.15
N LYS A 76 19.69 -3.33 -7.48
CA LYS A 76 20.68 -2.39 -8.03
C LYS A 76 22.10 -2.95 -8.03
N ASN A 77 22.40 -3.85 -7.11
CA ASN A 77 23.73 -4.39 -6.90
C ASN A 77 23.99 -5.69 -7.66
N ASP A 78 22.99 -6.23 -8.35
CA ASP A 78 23.12 -7.43 -9.19
C ASP A 78 23.41 -7.03 -10.65
N PRO A 79 24.64 -7.23 -11.16
CA PRO A 79 25.01 -6.86 -12.53
C PRO A 79 24.58 -7.89 -13.57
N PHE A 80 24.07 -9.06 -13.17
CA PHE A 80 23.73 -10.17 -14.07
C PHE A 80 22.22 -10.31 -14.31
N ILE A 81 21.40 -9.57 -13.57
CA ILE A 81 19.93 -9.63 -13.71
C ILE A 81 19.48 -8.96 -15.01
N SER A 82 18.61 -9.64 -15.77
CA SER A 82 18.00 -9.07 -16.97
C SER A 82 17.04 -7.93 -16.63
N ALA A 83 16.84 -6.98 -17.55
CA ALA A 83 15.91 -5.87 -17.35
C ALA A 83 14.47 -6.34 -17.04
N ALA A 84 13.99 -7.36 -17.74
CA ALA A 84 12.66 -7.94 -17.52
C ALA A 84 12.53 -8.55 -16.12
N GLU A 85 13.52 -9.33 -15.68
CA GLU A 85 13.51 -9.93 -14.35
C GLU A 85 13.64 -8.88 -13.25
N LYS A 86 14.47 -7.86 -13.46
CA LYS A 86 14.62 -6.71 -12.55
C LYS A 86 13.29 -5.98 -12.36
N PHE A 87 12.54 -5.77 -13.45
CA PHE A 87 11.22 -5.16 -13.39
C PHE A 87 10.21 -6.04 -12.64
N GLU A 88 10.17 -7.35 -12.90
CA GLU A 88 9.28 -8.27 -12.19
C GLU A 88 9.58 -8.32 -10.69
N GLN A 89 10.84 -8.38 -10.29
CA GLN A 89 11.23 -8.35 -8.88
C GLN A 89 10.90 -7.00 -8.21
N TYR A 90 11.06 -5.88 -8.93
CA TYR A 90 10.65 -4.57 -8.46
C TYR A 90 9.13 -4.47 -8.27
N ARG A 91 8.35 -5.00 -9.24
CA ARG A 91 6.89 -5.13 -9.14
C ARG A 91 6.49 -5.90 -7.89
N PHE A 92 7.10 -7.05 -7.67
CA PHE A 92 6.84 -7.87 -6.49
C PHE A 92 7.19 -7.16 -5.18
N ALA A 93 8.31 -6.42 -5.14
CA ALA A 93 8.69 -5.63 -3.98
C ALA A 93 7.66 -4.52 -3.66
N ASN A 94 7.13 -3.84 -4.67
CA ASN A 94 6.05 -2.85 -4.49
C ASN A 94 4.78 -3.51 -3.95
N ILE A 95 4.36 -4.64 -4.52
CA ILE A 95 3.16 -5.35 -4.06
C ILE A 95 3.27 -5.73 -2.57
N ILE A 96 4.45 -6.22 -2.13
CA ILE A 96 4.67 -6.49 -0.70
C ILE A 96 4.52 -5.22 0.14
N GLN A 97 5.15 -4.12 -0.27
CA GLN A 97 5.05 -2.83 0.44
C GLN A 97 3.59 -2.37 0.55
N TRP A 98 2.83 -2.51 -0.53
CA TRP A 98 1.42 -2.14 -0.63
C TRP A 98 0.56 -3.00 0.29
N ILE A 99 0.78 -4.32 0.36
CA ILE A 99 0.03 -5.21 1.26
C ILE A 99 0.21 -4.79 2.73
N PHE A 100 1.43 -4.42 3.14
CA PHE A 100 1.68 -3.94 4.50
C PHE A 100 0.96 -2.62 4.79
N LEU A 101 0.97 -1.69 3.84
CA LEU A 101 0.31 -0.39 4.01
C LEU A 101 -1.22 -0.50 3.96
N GLU A 102 -1.76 -1.34 3.07
CA GLU A 102 -3.18 -1.67 3.01
C GLU A 102 -3.63 -2.35 4.31
N GLY A 103 -2.86 -3.32 4.81
CA GLY A 103 -3.13 -3.96 6.10
C GLY A 103 -3.18 -2.96 7.26
N ALA A 104 -2.30 -1.96 7.27
CA ALA A 104 -2.34 -0.89 8.25
C ALA A 104 -3.62 -0.03 8.14
N ALA A 105 -4.02 0.34 6.92
CA ALA A 105 -5.22 1.14 6.68
C ALA A 105 -6.50 0.38 7.08
N LEU A 106 -6.60 -0.90 6.71
CA LEU A 106 -7.72 -1.77 7.08
C LEU A 106 -7.75 -2.04 8.59
N PHE A 107 -6.59 -2.16 9.25
CA PHE A 107 -6.54 -2.29 10.70
C PHE A 107 -7.09 -1.04 11.41
N ALA A 108 -6.76 0.16 10.93
CA ALA A 108 -7.34 1.39 11.44
C ALA A 108 -8.87 1.43 11.23
N CYS A 109 -9.35 0.98 10.07
CA CYS A 109 -10.78 0.81 9.78
C CYS A 109 -11.47 -0.14 10.78
N ILE A 110 -10.83 -1.26 11.10
CA ILE A 110 -11.33 -2.22 12.10
C ILE A 110 -11.38 -1.57 13.49
N CYS A 111 -10.36 -0.79 13.88
CA CYS A 111 -10.37 -0.07 15.16
C CYS A 111 -11.54 0.92 15.24
N PHE A 112 -11.82 1.66 14.16
CA PHE A 112 -13.02 2.49 14.08
C PHE A 112 -14.29 1.65 14.27
N PHE A 113 -14.43 0.56 13.52
CA PHE A 113 -15.61 -0.29 13.59
C PHE A 113 -15.79 -1.01 14.93
N LEU A 114 -14.76 -1.11 15.77
CA LEU A 114 -14.89 -1.72 17.10
C LEU A 114 -15.16 -0.69 18.19
N VAL A 115 -14.58 0.50 18.08
CA VAL A 115 -14.55 1.50 19.17
C VAL A 115 -15.43 2.71 18.86
N GLY A 116 -15.58 3.07 17.60
CA GLY A 116 -16.39 4.20 17.14
C GLY A 116 -15.72 5.57 17.26
N ASN A 117 -14.45 5.62 17.66
CA ASN A 117 -13.70 6.87 17.71
C ASN A 117 -13.23 7.29 16.29
N GLN A 118 -13.63 8.49 15.86
CA GLN A 118 -13.34 9.01 14.53
C GLN A 118 -11.83 9.19 14.25
N VAL A 119 -10.97 9.24 15.28
CA VAL A 119 -9.52 9.33 15.10
C VAL A 119 -8.96 8.17 14.26
N TYR A 120 -9.58 7.00 14.33
CA TYR A 120 -9.20 5.83 13.54
C TYR A 120 -9.54 5.99 12.05
N LEU A 121 -10.61 6.71 11.72
CA LEU A 121 -10.92 7.06 10.32
C LEU A 121 -9.88 8.04 9.78
N VAL A 122 -9.47 9.03 10.57
CA VAL A 122 -8.40 9.96 10.20
C VAL A 122 -7.09 9.21 9.94
N LEU A 123 -6.72 8.27 10.82
CA LEU A 123 -5.55 7.43 10.64
C LEU A 123 -5.66 6.56 9.38
N GLY A 124 -6.82 5.91 9.15
CA GLY A 124 -7.08 5.13 7.95
C GLY A 124 -6.95 5.96 6.68
N SER A 125 -7.55 7.15 6.64
CA SER A 125 -7.44 8.09 5.51
C SER A 125 -6.01 8.54 5.28
N LEU A 126 -5.23 8.81 6.33
CA LEU A 126 -3.81 9.14 6.20
C LEU A 126 -3.01 7.99 5.58
N LEU A 127 -3.26 6.75 5.99
CA LEU A 127 -2.59 5.56 5.45
C LEU A 127 -2.97 5.31 3.98
N VAL A 128 -4.23 5.50 3.62
CA VAL A 128 -4.67 5.48 2.21
C VAL A 128 -4.02 6.59 1.40
N PHE A 129 -3.90 7.80 1.96
CA PHE A 129 -3.17 8.88 1.29
C PHE A 129 -1.71 8.52 1.04
N LEU A 130 -1.02 7.93 2.02
CA LEU A 130 0.33 7.40 1.84
C LEU A 130 0.39 6.30 0.75
N PHE A 131 -0.64 5.46 0.66
CA PHE A 131 -0.75 4.42 -0.38
C PHE A 131 -0.86 5.02 -1.78
N ILE A 132 -1.64 6.11 -1.94
CA ILE A 132 -1.75 6.86 -3.19
C ILE A 132 -0.38 7.41 -3.62
N LEU A 133 0.41 7.92 -2.67
CA LEU A 133 1.76 8.43 -2.96
C LEU A 133 2.72 7.32 -3.44
N GLN A 134 2.42 6.05 -3.15
CA GLN A 134 3.19 4.90 -3.63
C GLN A 134 2.74 4.40 -5.02
N ALA A 135 1.86 5.13 -5.71
CA ALA A 135 1.44 4.77 -7.06
C ALA A 135 2.64 4.58 -8.01
N PRO A 136 2.61 3.53 -8.85
CA PRO A 136 3.68 3.23 -9.79
C PRO A 136 3.75 4.29 -10.88
N GLY A 137 4.97 4.73 -11.20
CA GLY A 137 5.23 5.72 -12.25
C GLY A 137 6.54 5.43 -12.96
N LYS A 138 6.63 5.74 -14.26
CA LYS A 138 7.78 5.41 -15.12
C LYS A 138 9.11 5.89 -14.51
N THR A 139 9.18 7.17 -14.14
CA THR A 139 10.37 7.77 -13.51
C THR A 139 10.72 7.14 -12.17
N LYS A 140 9.71 6.84 -11.33
CA LYS A 140 9.94 6.16 -10.05
C LYS A 140 10.52 4.77 -10.26
N THR A 141 9.95 4.00 -11.20
CA THR A 141 10.43 2.66 -11.56
C THR A 141 11.88 2.71 -12.03
N MET A 142 12.25 3.62 -12.94
CA MET A 142 13.64 3.75 -13.40
C MET A 142 14.59 4.03 -12.24
N LEU A 143 14.26 5.00 -11.38
CA LEU A 143 15.12 5.41 -10.28
C LEU A 143 15.25 4.32 -9.20
N GLN A 144 14.16 3.65 -8.87
CA GLN A 144 14.10 2.70 -7.75
C GLN A 144 14.54 1.29 -8.16
N ALA A 145 14.16 0.83 -9.35
CA ALA A 145 14.64 -0.44 -9.90
C ALA A 145 16.05 -0.32 -10.49
N GLY A 146 16.52 0.89 -10.80
CA GLY A 146 17.80 1.10 -11.48
C GLY A 146 17.78 0.61 -12.92
N LEU A 147 16.71 0.92 -13.66
CA LEU A 147 16.55 0.63 -15.08
C LEU A 147 16.87 1.87 -15.91
N SER A 148 17.53 1.67 -17.05
CA SER A 148 17.73 2.70 -18.07
C SER A 148 16.43 2.98 -18.85
N MET A 149 16.40 4.08 -19.62
CA MET A 149 15.23 4.43 -20.42
C MET A 149 14.95 3.41 -21.52
N SER A 150 16.00 2.91 -22.20
CA SER A 150 15.87 1.91 -23.26
C SER A 150 15.32 0.58 -22.73
N GLU A 151 15.81 0.13 -21.58
CA GLU A 151 15.30 -1.08 -20.91
C GLU A 151 13.83 -0.93 -20.49
N LEU A 152 13.39 0.27 -20.09
CA LEU A 152 12.00 0.51 -19.74
C LEU A 152 11.11 0.50 -20.99
N GLU A 153 11.56 1.06 -22.11
CA GLU A 153 10.81 1.09 -23.36
C GLU A 153 10.54 -0.30 -23.93
N GLU A 154 11.48 -1.23 -23.76
CA GLU A 154 11.30 -2.64 -24.12
C GLU A 154 10.22 -3.37 -23.28
N LEU A 155 9.90 -2.83 -22.10
CA LEU A 155 8.93 -3.39 -21.16
C LEU A 155 7.56 -2.69 -21.18
N LEU A 156 7.40 -1.66 -22.01
CA LEU A 156 6.16 -0.90 -22.22
C LEU A 156 5.40 -1.38 -23.47
#